data_AF-A0A523BJK7-F1
#
_entry.id   AF-A0A523BJK7-F1
#
_cell.length_a   1.000
_cell.length_b   1.000
_cell.length_c   1.000
_cell.angle_alpha   90.00
_cell.angle_beta   90.00
_cell.angle_gamma   90.00
#
_symmetry.space_group_name_H-M   'P 1'
#
loop_
_entity.id
_entity.type
_entity.pdbx_description
1 polymer ?
#
loop_
_entity_poly.entity_id
_entity_poly.type
_entity_poly.pdbx_seq_one_letter_code
_entity_poly.pdbx_strand_id
1 'polypeptide(L)'
;MSEKPAMVELCRFFVSPLEEYLREKKEKREKEECYCWEFLLAGYFSSLQAELHARGSSALLPSLKILLAEFCSVLEGKMGKKKEWDENVDGLNRSCEEFESKLRKLKEGRLKELVERHKEEIRRRYEADERMKKYYSSSQNFLKDLVDDFYKCHIRKRENQGIGGLSWYYLDDLFDRIRDELTQELEEIDGAGREWERHIDRLISLLEEAREYLRKEYKLTPSEQSLEITP
;
A
#
# COMPACT_ATOMS: atom_id res chain seq x y z
N MET A 1 -33.15 -14.23 17.59
CA MET A 1 -33.21 -13.11 16.61
C MET A 1 -32.50 -13.57 15.36
N SER A 2 -32.95 -13.17 14.16
CA SER A 2 -32.32 -13.59 12.91
C SER A 2 -30.94 -12.92 12.77
N GLU A 3 -29.86 -13.69 12.60
CA GLU A 3 -28.50 -13.18 12.37
C GLU A 3 -28.35 -12.53 10.98
N LYS A 4 -29.27 -12.82 10.05
CA LYS A 4 -29.17 -12.42 8.63
C LYS A 4 -28.91 -10.90 8.43
N PRO A 5 -29.63 -9.96 9.08
CA PRO A 5 -29.38 -8.53 8.89
C PRO A 5 -27.94 -8.11 9.23
N ALA A 6 -27.37 -8.64 10.31
CA ALA A 6 -25.98 -8.36 10.69
C ALA A 6 -25.00 -8.90 9.65
N MET A 7 -25.28 -10.07 9.06
CA MET A 7 -24.44 -10.65 8.01
C MET A 7 -24.50 -9.86 6.70
N VAL A 8 -25.67 -9.29 6.38
CA VAL A 8 -25.81 -8.35 5.25
C VAL A 8 -24.97 -7.11 5.49
N GLU A 9 -25.04 -6.51 6.68
CA GLU A 9 -24.22 -5.34 7.03
C GLU A 9 -22.72 -5.67 6.98
N LEU A 10 -22.31 -6.80 7.56
CA LEU A 10 -20.93 -7.26 7.52
C LEU A 10 -20.43 -7.44 6.08
N CYS A 11 -21.25 -8.04 5.20
CA CYS A 11 -20.85 -8.26 3.81
C CYS A 11 -20.76 -6.94 3.03
N ARG A 12 -21.78 -6.07 3.16
CA ARG A 12 -21.88 -4.80 2.43
C ARG A 12 -20.90 -3.73 2.88
N PHE A 13 -20.62 -3.67 4.17
CA PHE A 13 -19.85 -2.57 4.78
C PHE A 13 -18.52 -3.01 5.33
N PHE A 14 -18.10 -4.26 5.17
CA PHE A 14 -16.77 -4.70 5.60
C PHE A 14 -16.14 -5.66 4.60
N VAL A 15 -16.73 -6.83 4.36
CA VAL A 15 -16.07 -7.88 3.58
C VAL A 15 -15.78 -7.44 2.15
N SER A 16 -16.81 -7.07 1.39
CA SER A 16 -16.62 -6.68 -0.03
C SER A 16 -15.83 -5.38 -0.18
N PRO A 17 -16.14 -4.28 0.55
CA PRO A 17 -15.38 -3.04 0.42
C PRO A 17 -13.92 -3.15 0.84
N LEU A 18 -13.61 -3.93 1.89
CA LEU A 18 -12.23 -4.15 2.31
C LEU A 18 -11.47 -4.97 1.28
N GLU A 19 -12.10 -6.00 0.69
CA GLU A 19 -11.50 -6.77 -0.41
C GLU A 19 -11.12 -5.86 -1.59
N GLU A 20 -12.06 -5.04 -2.06
CA GLU A 20 -11.83 -4.07 -3.14
C GLU A 20 -10.74 -3.07 -2.76
N TYR A 21 -10.76 -2.54 -1.54
CA TYR A 21 -9.75 -1.61 -1.06
C TYR A 21 -8.35 -2.24 -1.05
N LEU A 22 -8.21 -3.48 -0.58
CA LEU A 22 -6.91 -4.16 -0.56
C LEU A 22 -6.40 -4.45 -1.98
N ARG A 23 -7.29 -4.81 -2.92
CA ARG A 23 -6.93 -4.95 -4.34
C ARG A 23 -6.45 -3.64 -4.92
N GLU A 24 -7.18 -2.55 -4.70
CA GLU A 24 -6.74 -1.23 -5.16
C GLU A 24 -5.40 -0.82 -4.57
N LYS A 25 -5.14 -1.14 -3.29
CA LYS A 25 -3.85 -0.85 -2.65
C LYS A 25 -2.72 -1.66 -3.24
N LYS A 26 -2.99 -2.91 -3.62
CA LYS A 26 -2.02 -3.75 -4.34
C LYS A 26 -1.75 -3.21 -5.74
N GLU A 27 -2.77 -2.86 -6.50
CA GLU A 27 -2.63 -2.31 -7.85
C GLU A 27 -1.95 -0.93 -7.84
N LYS A 28 -2.30 -0.08 -6.87
CA LYS A 28 -1.69 1.24 -6.65
C LYS A 28 -0.36 1.18 -5.91
N ARG A 29 0.20 -0.01 -5.63
CA ARG A 29 1.54 -0.17 -5.05
C ARG A 29 2.65 0.31 -5.97
N GLU A 30 2.29 0.81 -7.16
CA GLU A 30 2.99 1.85 -7.93
C GLU A 30 3.46 3.07 -7.07
N LYS A 31 3.07 3.17 -5.78
CA LYS A 31 3.37 4.26 -4.86
C LYS A 31 4.39 3.96 -3.75
N GLU A 32 5.25 2.95 -3.89
CA GLU A 32 6.54 2.92 -3.17
C GLU A 32 6.46 2.72 -1.64
N GLU A 33 5.29 2.38 -1.12
CA GLU A 33 4.99 2.31 0.32
C GLU A 33 4.38 0.95 0.69
N CYS A 34 4.77 0.45 1.87
CA CYS A 34 4.03 -0.60 2.57
C CYS A 34 3.25 0.07 3.69
N TYR A 35 2.02 -0.39 3.92
CA TYR A 35 1.22 0.10 5.04
C TYR A 35 0.96 -1.05 6.01
N CYS A 36 1.09 -0.77 7.30
CA CYS A 36 0.65 -1.69 8.34
C CYS A 36 -0.89 -1.81 8.32
N TRP A 37 -1.38 -2.84 8.98
CA TRP A 37 -2.80 -3.17 9.02
C TRP A 37 -3.67 -2.03 9.56
N GLU A 38 -3.22 -1.35 10.61
CA GLU A 38 -3.97 -0.23 11.20
C GLU A 38 -4.16 0.91 10.21
N PHE A 39 -3.12 1.23 9.42
CA PHE A 39 -3.19 2.28 8.41
C PHE A 39 -4.09 1.87 7.24
N LEU A 40 -4.02 0.61 6.81
CA LEU A 40 -4.91 0.06 5.79
C LEU A 40 -6.37 0.15 6.23
N LEU A 41 -6.68 -0.26 7.47
CA LEU A 41 -8.04 -0.18 8.03
C LEU A 41 -8.55 1.26 8.15
N ALA A 42 -7.72 2.18 8.63
CA ALA A 42 -8.09 3.58 8.77
C ALA A 42 -8.37 4.22 7.41
N GLY A 43 -7.52 3.94 6.42
CA GLY A 43 -7.69 4.43 5.05
C GLY A 43 -8.92 3.82 4.37
N TYR A 44 -9.14 2.52 4.55
CA TYR A 44 -10.33 1.82 4.08
C TYR A 44 -11.61 2.48 4.61
N PHE A 45 -11.70 2.65 5.93
CA PHE A 45 -12.92 3.18 6.55
C PHE A 45 -13.17 4.63 6.13
N SER A 46 -12.11 5.41 5.99
CA SER A 46 -12.17 6.79 5.49
C SER A 46 -12.68 6.84 4.04
N SER A 47 -12.19 5.94 3.17
CA SER A 47 -12.67 5.79 1.79
C SER A 47 -14.14 5.39 1.73
N LEU A 48 -14.57 4.42 2.53
CA LEU A 48 -15.97 3.98 2.60
C LEU A 48 -16.91 5.10 3.07
N GLN A 49 -16.51 5.86 4.09
CA GLN A 49 -17.27 7.03 4.56
C GLN A 49 -17.43 8.10 3.47
N ALA A 50 -16.35 8.41 2.76
CA ALA A 50 -16.38 9.40 1.68
C ALA A 50 -17.31 8.96 0.54
N GLU A 51 -17.28 7.67 0.18
CA GLU A 51 -18.15 7.09 -0.84
C GLU A 51 -19.62 7.13 -0.44
N LEU A 52 -19.95 6.76 0.79
CA LEU A 52 -21.33 6.82 1.31
C LEU A 52 -21.86 8.26 1.34
N HIS A 53 -21.02 9.22 1.76
CA HIS A 53 -21.37 10.63 1.77
C HIS A 53 -21.60 11.17 0.35
N ALA A 54 -20.73 10.83 -0.60
CA ALA A 54 -20.87 11.23 -2.01
C ALA A 54 -22.17 10.70 -2.64
N ARG A 55 -22.68 9.57 -2.14
CA ARG A 55 -23.94 8.95 -2.60
C ARG A 55 -25.19 9.51 -1.92
N GLY A 56 -25.06 10.50 -1.03
CA GLY A 56 -26.18 11.04 -0.27
C GLY A 56 -26.85 10.01 0.66
N SER A 57 -26.12 8.94 1.01
CA SER A 57 -26.64 7.91 1.90
C SER A 57 -26.74 8.45 3.32
N SER A 58 -27.95 8.38 3.90
CA SER A 58 -28.19 8.65 5.31
C SER A 58 -27.98 7.41 6.19
N ALA A 59 -27.50 6.30 5.62
CA ALA A 59 -27.29 5.08 6.37
C ALA A 59 -26.21 5.30 7.44
N LEU A 60 -26.55 4.99 8.69
CA LEU A 60 -25.58 4.95 9.78
C LEU A 60 -24.61 3.80 9.51
N LEU A 61 -23.42 4.14 9.02
CA LEU A 61 -22.32 3.19 8.88
C LEU A 61 -22.02 2.60 10.27
N PRO A 62 -22.12 1.26 10.46
CA PRO A 62 -21.73 0.65 11.71
C PRO A 62 -20.28 0.98 12.04
N SER A 63 -19.95 1.14 13.32
CA SER A 63 -18.58 1.45 13.69
C SER A 63 -17.62 0.35 13.21
N LEU A 64 -16.45 0.73 12.72
CA LEU A 64 -15.42 -0.21 12.27
C LEU A 64 -15.12 -1.28 13.33
N LYS A 65 -15.12 -0.89 14.61
CA LYS A 65 -14.89 -1.82 15.73
C LYS A 65 -15.95 -2.91 15.82
N ILE A 66 -17.23 -2.56 15.59
CA ILE A 66 -18.33 -3.54 15.58
C ILE A 66 -18.19 -4.47 14.38
N LEU A 67 -17.97 -3.93 13.18
CA LEU A 67 -17.81 -4.73 11.96
C LEU A 67 -16.63 -5.70 12.06
N LEU A 68 -15.49 -5.24 12.58
CA LEU A 68 -14.30 -6.07 12.77
C LEU A 68 -14.55 -7.16 13.81
N ALA A 69 -15.23 -6.86 14.92
CA ALA A 69 -15.57 -7.85 15.94
C ALA A 69 -16.52 -8.92 15.39
N GLU A 70 -17.53 -8.52 14.62
CA GLU A 70 -18.47 -9.44 13.97
C GLU A 70 -17.75 -10.33 12.94
N PHE A 71 -16.89 -9.73 12.12
CA PHE A 71 -16.05 -10.48 11.18
C PHE A 71 -15.18 -11.52 11.88
N CYS A 72 -14.51 -11.11 12.96
CA CYS A 72 -13.66 -12.00 13.75
C CYS A 72 -14.47 -13.14 14.37
N SER A 73 -15.69 -12.87 14.86
CA SER A 73 -16.62 -13.88 15.38
C SER A 73 -17.00 -14.91 14.31
N VAL A 74 -17.28 -14.48 13.08
CA VAL A 74 -17.55 -15.37 11.93
C VAL A 74 -16.32 -16.23 11.62
N LEU A 75 -15.14 -15.60 11.52
CA LEU A 75 -13.90 -16.32 11.25
C LEU A 75 -13.58 -17.36 12.34
N GLU A 76 -13.82 -17.06 13.60
CA GLU A 76 -13.52 -17.94 14.73
C GLU A 76 -14.57 -19.05 14.87
N GLY A 77 -15.84 -18.69 15.05
CA GLY A 77 -16.89 -19.62 15.43
C GLY A 77 -17.54 -20.38 14.28
N LYS A 78 -17.47 -19.85 13.05
CA LYS A 78 -18.17 -20.43 11.90
C LYS A 78 -17.22 -21.01 10.84
N MET A 79 -16.11 -20.32 10.58
CA MET A 79 -15.16 -20.74 9.54
C MET A 79 -13.90 -21.43 10.09
N GLY A 80 -13.56 -21.22 11.38
CA GLY A 80 -12.32 -21.73 11.96
C GLY A 80 -11.04 -21.12 11.35
N LYS A 81 -11.12 -19.94 10.75
CA LYS A 81 -10.03 -19.25 10.01
C LYS A 81 -9.45 -18.03 10.73
N LYS A 82 -9.88 -17.75 11.97
CA LYS A 82 -9.39 -16.60 12.74
C LYS A 82 -7.87 -16.61 12.93
N LYS A 83 -7.29 -17.79 13.21
CA LYS A 83 -5.84 -17.94 13.36
C LYS A 83 -5.09 -17.57 12.07
N GLU A 84 -5.58 -18.04 10.92
CA GLU A 84 -4.98 -17.74 9.61
C GLU A 84 -5.07 -16.24 9.29
N TRP A 85 -6.20 -15.60 9.62
CA TRP A 85 -6.35 -14.15 9.51
C TRP A 85 -5.32 -13.40 10.35
N ASP A 86 -5.20 -13.75 11.63
CA ASP A 86 -4.26 -13.09 12.56
C ASP A 86 -2.80 -13.28 12.12
N GLU A 87 -2.42 -14.49 11.72
CA GLU A 87 -1.07 -14.77 11.23
C GLU A 87 -0.72 -13.93 9.99
N ASN A 88 -1.69 -13.66 9.11
CA ASN A 88 -1.48 -12.82 7.94
C ASN A 88 -1.46 -11.33 8.27
N VAL A 89 -2.29 -10.86 9.20
CA VAL A 89 -2.23 -9.49 9.71
C VAL A 89 -0.87 -9.22 10.39
N ASP A 90 -0.42 -10.13 11.25
CA ASP A 90 0.87 -10.02 11.93
C ASP A 90 2.05 -10.10 10.93
N GLY A 91 1.96 -10.99 9.95
CA GLY A 91 2.97 -11.12 8.89
C GLY A 91 3.06 -9.87 8.01
N LEU A 92 1.92 -9.28 7.68
CA LEU A 92 1.83 -8.01 6.96
C LEU A 92 2.51 -6.87 7.73
N ASN A 93 2.22 -6.75 9.03
CA ASN A 93 2.84 -5.74 9.89
C ASN A 93 4.36 -5.91 9.97
N ARG A 94 4.85 -7.14 10.20
CA ARG A 94 6.29 -7.44 10.21
C ARG A 94 6.95 -7.10 8.87
N SER A 95 6.32 -7.43 7.75
CA SER A 95 6.85 -7.15 6.41
C SER A 95 6.91 -5.63 6.15
N CYS A 96 5.92 -4.89 6.64
CA CYS A 96 5.90 -3.42 6.56
C CYS A 96 7.06 -2.80 7.36
N GLU A 97 7.25 -3.23 8.62
CA GLU A 97 8.35 -2.76 9.47
C GLU A 97 9.72 -3.09 8.87
N GLU A 98 9.87 -4.30 8.32
CA GLU A 98 11.10 -4.73 7.66
C GLU A 98 11.40 -3.87 6.43
N PHE A 99 10.38 -3.63 5.58
CA PHE A 99 10.48 -2.77 4.41
C PHE A 99 10.92 -1.35 4.80
N GLU A 100 10.24 -0.72 5.76
CA GLU A 100 10.59 0.62 6.23
C GLU A 100 11.98 0.70 6.84
N SER A 101 12.38 -0.33 7.59
CA SER A 101 13.71 -0.43 8.19
C SER A 101 14.80 -0.52 7.12
N LYS A 102 14.63 -1.38 6.12
CA LYS A 102 15.58 -1.54 5.01
C LYS A 102 15.64 -0.28 4.14
N LEU A 103 14.50 0.32 3.81
CA LEU A 103 14.45 1.56 3.04
C LEU A 103 15.14 2.72 3.77
N ARG A 104 14.94 2.83 5.08
CA ARG A 104 15.62 3.83 5.92
C ARG A 104 17.13 3.59 5.96
N LYS A 105 17.57 2.35 6.17
CA LYS A 105 19.00 1.98 6.14
C LYS A 105 19.65 2.33 4.79
N LEU A 106 18.94 2.09 3.69
CA LEU A 106 19.41 2.50 2.36
C LEU A 106 19.59 4.03 2.30
N LYS A 107 18.54 4.79 2.62
CA LYS A 107 18.51 6.26 2.53
C LYS A 107 19.52 6.93 3.45
N GLU A 108 19.62 6.48 4.70
CA GLU A 108 20.47 7.11 5.73
C GLU A 108 21.91 6.58 5.70
N GLY A 109 22.15 5.44 5.06
CA GLY A 109 23.46 4.80 4.93
C GLY A 109 24.03 4.93 3.53
N ARG A 110 24.14 3.78 2.83
CA ARG A 110 24.96 3.63 1.63
C ARG A 110 24.56 4.55 0.48
N LEU A 111 23.27 4.84 0.29
CA LEU A 111 22.83 5.77 -0.76
C LEU A 111 23.37 7.19 -0.51
N LYS A 112 23.30 7.65 0.73
CA LYS A 112 23.80 8.97 1.12
C LYS A 112 25.32 9.07 0.93
N GLU A 113 26.06 8.02 1.27
CA GLU A 113 27.50 7.94 1.02
C GLU A 113 27.84 7.99 -0.47
N LEU A 114 27.08 7.29 -1.31
CA LEU A 114 27.26 7.31 -2.78
C LEU A 114 26.94 8.69 -3.36
N VAL A 115 25.84 9.32 -2.94
CA VAL A 115 25.49 10.69 -3.36
C VAL A 115 26.59 11.67 -2.95
N GLU A 116 27.13 11.57 -1.74
CA GLU A 116 28.25 12.44 -1.30
C GLU A 116 29.55 12.15 -2.08
N ARG A 117 29.85 10.88 -2.38
CA ARG A 117 31.00 10.50 -3.22
C ARG A 117 30.94 11.13 -4.61
N HIS A 118 29.74 11.25 -5.18
CA HIS A 118 29.50 11.83 -6.50
C HIS A 118 29.14 13.32 -6.47
N LYS A 119 29.26 13.99 -5.32
CA LYS A 119 28.78 15.36 -5.12
C LYS A 119 29.31 16.39 -6.09
N GLU A 120 30.60 16.35 -6.44
CA GLU A 120 31.15 17.31 -7.41
C GLU A 120 30.60 17.10 -8.82
N GLU A 121 30.36 15.84 -9.22
CA GLU A 121 29.71 15.53 -10.50
C GLU A 121 28.26 16.04 -10.50
N ILE A 122 27.51 15.75 -9.43
CA ILE A 122 26.12 16.19 -9.24
C ILE A 122 26.05 17.73 -9.26
N ARG A 123 26.95 18.40 -8.54
CA ARG A 123 27.01 19.86 -8.45
C ARG A 123 27.26 20.50 -9.82
N ARG A 124 28.23 19.98 -10.59
CA ARG A 124 28.52 20.50 -11.94
C ARG A 124 27.31 20.36 -12.87
N ARG A 125 26.59 19.24 -12.81
CA ARG A 125 25.39 19.02 -13.62
C ARG A 125 24.25 19.95 -13.20
N TYR A 126 24.03 20.12 -11.90
CA TYR A 126 23.07 21.09 -11.37
C TYR A 126 23.40 22.53 -11.82
N GLU A 127 24.67 22.92 -11.77
CA GLU A 127 25.13 24.24 -12.19
C GLU A 127 25.02 24.47 -13.71
N ALA A 128 25.02 23.39 -14.51
CA ALA A 128 24.95 23.47 -15.97
C ALA A 128 23.52 23.42 -16.54
N ASP A 129 22.53 22.86 -15.83
CA ASP A 129 21.14 22.77 -16.32
C ASP A 129 20.21 23.79 -15.63
N GLU A 130 19.84 24.83 -16.37
CA GLU A 130 18.90 25.86 -15.90
C GLU A 130 17.51 25.32 -15.55
N ARG A 131 17.08 24.18 -16.12
CA ARG A 131 15.81 23.54 -15.74
C ARG A 131 15.91 22.98 -14.33
N MET A 132 17.03 22.35 -13.96
CA MET A 132 17.23 21.86 -12.60
C MET A 132 17.15 23.00 -11.59
N LYS A 133 17.81 24.14 -11.85
CA LYS A 133 17.77 25.32 -10.98
C LYS A 133 16.38 25.96 -10.86
N LYS A 134 15.54 25.82 -11.89
CA LYS A 134 14.15 26.31 -11.85
C LYS A 134 13.26 25.42 -10.97
N TYR A 135 13.47 24.10 -11.01
CA TYR A 135 12.70 23.13 -10.22
C TYR A 135 13.20 23.02 -8.77
N TYR A 136 14.51 23.11 -8.57
CA TYR A 136 15.15 22.99 -7.26
C TYR A 136 15.79 24.31 -6.88
N SER A 137 15.32 24.91 -5.79
CA SER A 137 15.75 26.24 -5.35
C SER A 137 17.20 26.31 -4.87
N SER A 138 17.82 25.16 -4.57
CA SER A 138 19.24 25.07 -4.21
C SER A 138 19.81 23.69 -4.53
N SER A 139 21.14 23.62 -4.68
CA SER A 139 21.86 22.35 -4.83
C SER A 139 21.72 21.44 -3.61
N GLN A 140 21.55 22.01 -2.41
CA GLN A 140 21.32 21.23 -1.19
C GLN A 140 19.93 20.57 -1.20
N ASN A 141 18.90 21.28 -1.65
CA ASN A 141 17.56 20.70 -1.81
C ASN A 141 17.58 19.58 -2.85
N PHE A 142 18.27 19.81 -3.98
CA PHE A 142 18.44 18.78 -4.99
C PHE A 142 19.14 17.53 -4.47
N LEU A 143 20.22 17.66 -3.70
CA LEU A 143 20.92 16.53 -3.08
C LEU A 143 20.02 15.74 -2.11
N LYS A 144 19.18 16.44 -1.36
CA LYS A 144 18.20 15.79 -0.47
C LYS A 144 17.17 15.00 -1.28
N ASP A 145 16.61 15.61 -2.31
CA ASP A 145 15.61 14.98 -3.17
C ASP A 145 16.18 13.78 -3.96
N LEU A 146 17.49 13.77 -4.25
CA LEU A 146 18.15 12.58 -4.80
C LEU A 146 18.10 11.40 -3.82
N VAL A 147 18.33 11.61 -2.53
CA VAL A 147 18.22 10.51 -1.55
C VAL A 147 16.76 10.09 -1.38
N ASP A 148 15.84 11.04 -1.28
CA ASP A 148 14.44 10.77 -0.96
C ASP A 148 13.70 10.04 -2.09
N ASP A 149 13.95 10.41 -3.35
CA ASP A 149 13.27 9.87 -4.53
C ASP A 149 13.99 8.69 -5.20
N PHE A 150 15.15 8.23 -4.69
CA PHE A 150 15.92 7.18 -5.36
C PHE A 150 15.15 5.86 -5.53
N TYR A 151 14.59 5.34 -4.43
CA TYR A 151 13.83 4.09 -4.48
C TYR A 151 12.57 4.24 -5.35
N LYS A 152 11.96 5.42 -5.31
CA LYS A 152 10.87 5.82 -6.18
C LYS A 152 11.23 5.75 -7.67
N CYS A 153 12.38 6.29 -8.05
CA CYS A 153 12.91 6.14 -9.41
C CYS A 153 13.19 4.70 -9.79
N HIS A 154 13.74 3.90 -8.86
CA HIS A 154 14.02 2.48 -9.07
C HIS A 154 12.76 1.69 -9.45
N ILE A 155 11.68 1.85 -8.68
CA ILE A 155 10.40 1.18 -8.93
C ILE A 155 9.82 1.60 -10.29
N ARG A 156 9.74 2.91 -10.54
CA ARG A 156 9.20 3.43 -11.81
C ARG A 156 9.98 2.95 -13.03
N LYS A 157 11.32 2.98 -12.99
CA LYS A 157 12.14 2.45 -14.09
C LYS A 157 11.90 0.96 -14.32
N ARG A 158 11.83 0.17 -13.25
CA ARG A 158 11.56 -1.28 -13.32
C ARG A 158 10.20 -1.58 -13.97
N GLU A 159 9.21 -0.73 -13.72
CA GLU A 159 7.85 -0.85 -14.25
C GLU A 159 7.66 -0.17 -15.61
N ASN A 160 8.74 0.31 -16.24
CA ASN A 160 8.71 1.06 -17.50
C ASN A 160 7.82 2.33 -17.44
N GLN A 161 7.72 2.93 -16.26
CA GLN A 161 7.00 4.18 -16.03
C GLN A 161 7.92 5.39 -16.16
N GLY A 162 7.34 6.54 -16.54
CA GLY A 162 8.08 7.79 -16.63
C GLY A 162 8.56 8.29 -15.25
N ILE A 163 9.84 8.60 -15.14
CA ILE A 163 10.44 9.23 -13.94
C ILE A 163 10.36 10.78 -13.97
N GLY A 164 9.55 11.34 -14.87
CA GLY A 164 9.36 12.78 -14.97
C GLY A 164 8.91 13.40 -13.64
N GLY A 165 9.54 14.51 -13.27
CA GLY A 165 9.31 15.20 -12.00
C GLY A 165 10.15 14.69 -10.82
N LEU A 166 10.99 13.67 -11.02
CA LEU A 166 11.91 13.16 -10.00
C LEU A 166 13.34 13.68 -10.22
N SER A 167 14.08 13.80 -9.13
CA SER A 167 15.45 14.33 -9.11
C SER A 167 16.42 13.57 -10.02
N TRP A 168 16.30 12.24 -10.08
CA TRP A 168 17.17 11.39 -10.89
C TRP A 168 16.90 11.44 -12.40
N TYR A 169 15.79 12.04 -12.85
CA TYR A 169 15.53 12.26 -14.28
C TYR A 169 16.68 12.98 -14.97
N TYR A 170 17.37 13.85 -14.24
CA TYR A 170 18.47 14.66 -14.74
C TYR A 170 19.85 13.97 -14.69
N LEU A 171 19.93 12.81 -14.04
CA LEU A 171 21.18 12.14 -13.69
C LEU A 171 21.13 10.65 -14.08
N ASP A 172 20.52 10.33 -15.23
CA ASP A 172 20.12 8.97 -15.58
C ASP A 172 21.26 7.95 -15.58
N ASP A 173 22.42 8.32 -16.13
CA ASP A 173 23.63 7.50 -16.15
C ASP A 173 24.27 7.33 -14.75
N LEU A 174 24.22 8.38 -13.92
CA LEU A 174 24.68 8.29 -12.53
C LEU A 174 23.71 7.45 -11.68
N PHE A 175 22.40 7.56 -11.92
CA PHE A 175 21.39 6.72 -11.29
C PHE A 175 21.67 5.25 -11.56
N ASP A 176 21.90 4.87 -12.82
CA ASP A 176 22.14 3.47 -13.18
C ASP A 176 23.41 2.93 -12.52
N ARG A 177 24.50 3.70 -12.48
CA ARG A 177 25.73 3.30 -11.76
C ARG A 177 25.49 3.10 -10.25
N ILE A 178 24.80 4.04 -9.60
CA ILE A 178 24.49 3.95 -8.17
C ILE A 178 23.52 2.79 -7.89
N ARG A 179 22.53 2.58 -8.75
CA ARG A 179 21.61 1.43 -8.66
C ARG A 179 22.37 0.12 -8.73
N ASP A 180 23.30 -0.01 -9.67
CA ASP A 180 24.07 -1.24 -9.83
C ASP A 180 24.94 -1.52 -8.58
N GLU A 181 25.51 -0.48 -7.95
CA GLU A 181 26.23 -0.61 -6.66
C GLU A 181 25.32 -0.99 -5.47
N LEU A 182 24.03 -0.67 -5.54
CA LEU A 182 23.02 -0.90 -4.50
C LEU A 182 22.11 -2.10 -4.80
N THR A 183 22.48 -2.94 -5.78
CA THR A 183 21.62 -4.04 -6.27
C THR A 183 21.14 -4.94 -5.14
N GLN A 184 22.04 -5.35 -4.24
CA GLN A 184 21.68 -6.25 -3.15
C GLN A 184 20.69 -5.61 -2.17
N GLU A 185 20.93 -4.36 -1.76
CA GLU A 185 20.03 -3.64 -0.85
C GLU A 185 18.64 -3.43 -1.47
N LEU A 186 18.60 -3.13 -2.78
CA LEU A 186 17.35 -2.99 -3.51
C LEU A 186 16.59 -4.31 -3.59
N GLU A 187 17.27 -5.42 -3.88
CA GLU A 187 16.68 -6.77 -3.87
C GLU A 187 16.11 -7.15 -2.50
N GLU A 188 16.78 -6.77 -1.41
CA GLU A 188 16.31 -7.01 -0.04
C GLU A 188 15.06 -6.19 0.31
N ILE A 189 14.98 -4.94 -0.13
CA ILE A 189 13.80 -4.08 0.04
C ILE A 189 12.63 -4.63 -0.79
N ASP A 190 12.89 -4.98 -2.05
CA ASP A 190 11.91 -5.60 -2.93
C ASP A 190 11.38 -6.92 -2.36
N GLY A 191 12.26 -7.71 -1.75
CA GLY A 191 11.91 -8.95 -1.06
C GLY A 191 10.90 -8.74 0.07
N ALA A 192 11.17 -7.78 0.96
CA ALA A 192 10.22 -7.42 2.03
C ALA A 192 8.88 -6.92 1.45
N GLY A 193 8.96 -6.18 0.35
CA GLY A 193 7.78 -5.72 -0.36
C GLY A 193 6.92 -6.84 -0.95
N ARG A 194 7.52 -7.85 -1.56
CA ARG A 194 6.81 -9.02 -2.08
C ARG A 194 6.19 -9.86 -0.97
N GLU A 195 6.81 -9.93 0.20
CA GLU A 195 6.21 -10.62 1.35
C GLU A 195 4.96 -9.89 1.85
N TRP A 196 5.01 -8.56 1.92
CA TRP A 196 3.85 -7.73 2.24
C TRP A 196 2.70 -7.96 1.25
N GLU A 197 2.97 -7.98 -0.06
CA GLU A 197 1.96 -8.29 -1.08
C GLU A 197 1.36 -9.69 -0.92
N ARG A 198 2.18 -10.68 -0.57
CA ARG A 198 1.72 -12.06 -0.35
C ARG A 198 0.73 -12.13 0.82
N HIS A 199 0.96 -11.37 1.89
CA HIS A 199 0.01 -11.30 2.99
C HIS A 199 -1.29 -10.60 2.60
N ILE A 200 -1.22 -9.52 1.80
CA ILE A 200 -2.41 -8.88 1.22
C ILE A 200 -3.22 -9.87 0.40
N ASP A 201 -2.57 -10.66 -0.48
CA ASP A 201 -3.24 -11.66 -1.30
C ASP A 201 -3.97 -12.72 -0.46
N ARG A 202 -3.33 -13.19 0.61
CA ARG A 202 -3.97 -14.14 1.54
C ARG A 202 -5.15 -13.53 2.28
N LEU A 203 -5.05 -12.27 2.70
CA LEU A 203 -6.17 -11.56 3.33
C LEU A 203 -7.34 -11.37 2.36
N ILE A 204 -7.06 -11.03 1.10
CA ILE A 204 -8.07 -10.95 0.03
C ILE A 204 -8.75 -12.31 -0.16
N SER A 205 -8.00 -13.39 -0.26
CA SER A 205 -8.57 -14.74 -0.40
C SER A 205 -9.46 -15.12 0.80
N LEU A 206 -9.07 -14.78 2.02
CA LEU A 206 -9.90 -15.00 3.21
C LEU A 206 -11.21 -14.19 3.16
N LEU A 207 -11.17 -12.96 2.65
CA LEU A 207 -12.37 -12.14 2.46
C LEU A 207 -13.30 -12.72 1.39
N GLU A 208 -12.76 -13.20 0.27
CA GLU A 208 -13.54 -13.87 -0.78
C GLU A 208 -14.24 -15.13 -0.25
N GLU A 209 -13.52 -15.95 0.51
CA GLU A 209 -14.07 -17.15 1.14
C GLU A 209 -15.13 -16.81 2.19
N ALA A 210 -14.90 -15.77 2.99
CA ALA A 210 -15.88 -15.30 3.97
C ALA A 210 -17.15 -14.81 3.26
N ARG A 211 -17.02 -14.04 2.19
CA ARG A 211 -18.15 -13.61 1.35
C ARG A 211 -18.94 -14.80 0.82
N GLU A 212 -18.25 -15.79 0.28
CA GLU A 212 -18.90 -16.99 -0.29
C GLU A 212 -19.57 -17.85 0.79
N TYR A 213 -18.96 -17.96 1.98
CA TYR A 213 -19.57 -18.61 3.14
C TYR A 213 -20.85 -17.89 3.55
N LEU A 214 -20.78 -16.57 3.78
CA LEU A 214 -21.93 -15.76 4.19
C LEU A 214 -23.07 -15.85 3.17
N ARG A 215 -22.74 -15.79 1.86
CA ARG A 215 -23.69 -15.94 0.76
C ARG A 215 -24.47 -17.25 0.85
N LYS A 216 -23.77 -18.37 1.05
CA LYS A 216 -24.39 -19.71 1.10
C LYS A 216 -25.19 -19.91 2.37
N GLU A 217 -24.60 -19.63 3.53
CA GLU A 217 -25.20 -19.89 4.83
C GLU A 217 -26.45 -19.03 5.07
N TYR A 218 -26.37 -17.74 4.73
CA TYR A 218 -27.46 -16.78 4.99
C TYR A 218 -28.32 -16.50 3.75
N LYS A 219 -28.08 -17.21 2.63
CA LYS A 219 -28.78 -17.05 1.35
C LYS A 219 -28.84 -15.57 0.95
N LEU A 220 -27.67 -14.92 0.94
CA LEU A 220 -27.57 -13.51 0.59
C LEU A 220 -27.78 -13.34 -0.92
N THR A 221 -28.62 -12.39 -1.30
CA THR A 221 -28.77 -11.98 -2.71
C THR A 221 -27.50 -11.26 -3.19
N PRO A 222 -27.28 -11.10 -4.51
CA PRO A 222 -26.19 -10.26 -5.01
C PRO A 222 -26.25 -8.83 -4.43
N SER A 223 -27.47 -8.29 -4.32
CA SER A 223 -27.73 -6.99 -3.73
C SER A 223 -27.28 -6.89 -2.28
N GLU A 224 -27.42 -7.96 -1.51
CA GLU A 224 -27.02 -8.04 -0.09
C GLU A 224 -25.51 -8.26 0.10
N GLN A 225 -24.76 -8.52 -0.97
CA GLN A 225 -23.32 -8.82 -0.90
C GLN A 225 -22.43 -7.63 -1.29
N SER A 226 -22.98 -6.65 -2.00
CA SER A 226 -22.29 -5.43 -2.36
C SER A 226 -23.16 -4.22 -2.05
N LEU A 227 -22.53 -3.05 -1.99
CA LEU A 227 -23.27 -1.80 -2.06
C LEU A 227 -23.85 -1.70 -3.47
N GLU A 228 -25.15 -2.03 -3.64
CA GLU A 228 -25.80 -1.95 -4.95
C GLU A 228 -25.62 -0.57 -5.57
N ILE A 229 -25.04 -0.59 -6.77
CA ILE A 229 -24.94 0.53 -7.68
C ILE A 229 -26.24 0.51 -8.48
N THR A 230 -27.16 1.44 -8.20
CA THR A 230 -28.11 1.81 -9.24
C THR A 230 -27.39 2.85 -10.12
N PRO A 231 -27.17 2.57 -11.42
CA PRO A 231 -26.55 3.52 -12.34
C PRO A 231 -27.38 4.79 -12.54
#